data_AF-A0A542Q2S1-F1
#
_entry.id   AF-A0A542Q2S1-F1
#
_cell.length_a   1.000
_cell.length_b   1.000
_cell.length_c   1.000
_cell.angle_alpha   90.00
_cell.angle_beta   90.00
_cell.angle_gamma   90.00
#
_symmetry.space_group_name_H-M   'P 1'
#
loop_
_entity.id
_entity.type
_entity.pdbx_description
1 polymer ?
#
loop_
_entity_poly.entity_id
_entity_poly.type
_entity_poly.pdbx_seq_one_letter_code
_entity_poly.pdbx_strand_id
1 'polypeptide(L)'
;MAAQDYDSQLLESVSVRRRRMRDALLFGAQRARRSADERVGKVLAGLVIAAVLCAGCVGWSFISHRLIGKSPLGPSVQQSTPAATPSAR
;
A
#
# COMPACT_ATOMS: atom_id res chain seq x y z
N MET A 1 35.77 -1.28 31.21
CA MET A 1 35.24 -0.05 30.59
C MET A 1 35.70 0.15 29.13
N ALA A 2 36.98 0.03 28.79
CA ALA A 2 37.51 0.42 27.46
C ALA A 2 36.92 -0.29 26.21
N ALA A 3 36.45 -1.54 26.32
CA ALA A 3 35.89 -2.26 25.17
C ALA A 3 34.55 -1.68 24.69
N GLN A 4 33.76 -1.14 25.61
CA GLN A 4 32.43 -0.59 25.31
C GLN A 4 32.52 0.74 24.56
N ASP A 5 33.54 1.55 24.87
CA ASP A 5 33.82 2.79 24.16
C ASP A 5 34.28 2.53 22.71
N TYR A 6 35.02 1.44 22.48
CA TYR A 6 35.46 1.01 21.15
C TYR A 6 34.30 0.56 20.26
N ASP A 7 33.37 -0.22 20.81
CA ASP A 7 32.14 -0.62 20.09
C ASP A 7 31.25 0.59 19.81
N SER A 8 31.16 1.55 20.74
CA SER A 8 30.38 2.77 20.50
C SER A 8 30.97 3.63 19.37
N GLN A 9 32.29 3.74 19.25
CA GLN A 9 32.96 4.40 18.12
C GLN A 9 32.75 3.66 16.79
N LEU A 10 32.77 2.33 16.81
CA LEU A 10 32.47 1.50 15.64
C LEU A 10 31.01 1.68 15.21
N LEU A 11 30.07 1.66 16.14
CA LEU A 11 28.65 1.84 15.86
C LEU A 11 28.37 3.25 15.31
N GLU A 12 29.00 4.27 15.89
CA GLU A 12 28.84 5.64 15.40
C GLU A 12 29.36 5.78 13.96
N SER A 13 30.54 5.23 13.65
CA SER A 13 31.09 5.28 12.29
C SER A 13 30.30 4.47 11.24
N VAL A 14 29.82 3.27 11.59
CA VAL A 14 29.00 2.42 10.72
C VAL A 14 27.62 3.03 10.50
N SER A 15 27.03 3.63 11.55
CA SER A 15 25.74 4.31 11.44
C SER A 15 25.80 5.47 10.45
N VAL A 16 26.88 6.27 10.45
CA VAL A 16 27.08 7.38 9.50
C VAL A 16 27.26 6.85 8.08
N ARG A 17 28.05 5.79 7.88
CA ARG A 17 28.25 5.20 6.55
C ARG A 17 26.96 4.60 5.99
N ARG A 18 26.19 3.87 6.81
CA ARG A 18 24.86 3.36 6.44
C ARG A 18 23.89 4.49 6.14
N ARG A 19 23.91 5.57 6.93
CA ARG A 19 23.01 6.70 6.71
C ARG A 19 23.33 7.45 5.43
N ARG A 20 24.62 7.67 5.11
CA ARG A 20 25.05 8.24 3.82
C ARG A 20 24.71 7.33 2.63
N MET A 21 24.89 6.02 2.77
CA MET A 21 24.47 5.03 1.77
C MET A 21 22.95 5.02 1.58
N ARG A 22 22.18 5.06 2.67
CA ARG A 22 20.71 5.15 2.63
C ARG A 22 20.26 6.45 2.02
N ASP A 23 20.86 7.57 2.35
CA ASP A 23 20.52 8.84 1.73
C ASP A 23 20.91 8.83 0.25
N ALA A 24 22.04 8.23 -0.14
CA ALA A 24 22.41 8.07 -1.54
C ALA A 24 21.48 7.10 -2.30
N LEU A 25 20.95 6.06 -1.66
CA LEU A 25 20.01 5.11 -2.28
C LEU A 25 18.58 5.64 -2.34
N LEU A 26 18.11 6.27 -1.26
CA LEU A 26 16.76 6.84 -1.16
C LEU A 26 16.63 8.11 -1.98
N PHE A 27 17.73 8.85 -2.17
CA PHE A 27 17.68 10.14 -2.84
C PHE A 27 18.54 10.24 -4.12
N GLY A 28 19.48 9.34 -4.37
CA GLY A 28 20.29 9.29 -5.60
C GLY A 28 21.12 10.56 -5.90
N ALA A 29 21.95 10.50 -6.95
CA ALA A 29 22.62 11.67 -7.51
C ALA A 29 21.55 12.68 -7.95
N GLN A 30 21.55 13.88 -7.36
CA GLN A 30 20.66 15.07 -7.47
C GLN A 30 19.46 15.07 -8.46
N ARG A 31 19.56 14.47 -9.65
CA ARG A 31 18.48 14.30 -10.64
C ARG A 31 17.42 13.27 -10.22
N ALA A 32 17.80 12.26 -9.44
CA ALA A 32 16.88 11.27 -8.89
C ALA A 32 16.01 11.84 -7.75
N ARG A 33 16.50 12.83 -6.99
CA ARG A 33 15.75 13.48 -5.89
C ARG A 33 14.42 14.05 -6.34
N ARG A 34 14.44 14.83 -7.42
CA ARG A 34 13.25 15.52 -7.94
C ARG A 34 12.22 14.55 -8.50
N SER A 35 12.67 13.44 -9.08
CA SER A 35 11.79 12.42 -9.65
C SER A 35 11.29 11.42 -8.61
N ALA A 36 12.06 11.16 -7.55
CA ALA A 36 11.65 10.33 -6.43
C ALA A 36 10.55 11.01 -5.61
N ASP A 37 10.70 12.28 -5.24
CA ASP A 37 9.67 13.02 -4.48
C ASP A 37 8.34 13.09 -5.26
N GLU A 38 8.42 13.39 -6.55
CA GLU A 38 7.29 13.48 -7.48
C GLU A 38 6.57 12.14 -7.70
N ARG A 39 7.30 11.02 -7.59
CA ARG A 39 6.73 9.66 -7.68
C ARG A 39 6.21 9.17 -6.32
N VAL A 40 6.92 9.46 -5.24
CA VAL A 40 6.51 9.13 -3.86
C VAL A 40 5.21 9.84 -3.50
N GLY A 41 5.06 11.12 -3.87
CA GLY A 41 3.81 11.85 -3.73
C GLY A 41 2.64 11.18 -4.48
N LYS A 42 2.87 10.68 -5.70
CA LYS A 42 1.86 9.93 -6.48
C LYS A 42 1.51 8.59 -5.84
N VAL A 43 2.48 7.87 -5.27
CA VAL A 43 2.24 6.60 -4.57
C VAL A 43 1.43 6.83 -3.29
N LEU A 44 1.78 7.84 -2.49
CA LEU A 44 1.02 8.21 -1.30
C LEU A 44 -0.40 8.66 -1.65
N ALA A 45 -0.56 9.48 -2.68
CA ALA A 45 -1.88 9.86 -3.18
C ALA A 45 -2.69 8.64 -3.64
N GLY A 46 -2.10 7.72 -4.40
CA GLY A 46 -2.73 6.48 -4.84
C GLY A 46 -3.15 5.58 -3.68
N LEU A 47 -2.32 5.48 -2.63
CA LEU A 47 -2.62 4.72 -1.42
C LEU A 47 -3.85 5.31 -0.69
N VAL A 48 -3.91 6.63 -0.56
CA VAL A 48 -5.06 7.32 0.05
C VAL A 48 -6.33 7.09 -0.76
N ILE A 49 -6.27 7.22 -2.10
CA ILE A 49 -7.42 6.95 -2.97
C ILE A 49 -7.89 5.50 -2.83
N ALA A 50 -6.97 4.54 -2.87
CA ALA A 50 -7.29 3.11 -2.71
C ALA A 50 -7.95 2.81 -1.35
N ALA A 51 -7.44 3.41 -0.27
CA ALA A 51 -8.01 3.27 1.07
C ALA A 51 -9.44 3.83 1.14
N VAL A 52 -9.68 5.03 0.58
CA VAL A 52 -11.00 5.66 0.53
C VAL A 52 -11.98 4.82 -0.31
N LEU A 53 -11.55 4.32 -1.47
CA LEU A 53 -12.37 3.44 -2.30
C LEU A 53 -12.73 2.15 -1.59
N CYS A 54 -11.76 1.52 -0.91
CA CYS A 54 -12.02 0.30 -0.14
C CYS A 54 -13.03 0.55 0.98
N ALA A 55 -12.84 1.62 1.77
CA ALA A 55 -13.77 2.00 2.83
C ALA A 55 -15.16 2.35 2.28
N GLY A 56 -15.23 3.08 1.16
CA GLY A 56 -16.46 3.45 0.47
C GLY A 56 -17.25 2.24 -0.02
N CYS A 57 -16.58 1.27 -0.66
CA CYS A 57 -17.20 0.03 -1.14
C CYS A 57 -17.80 -0.79 0.01
N VAL A 58 -17.05 -0.96 1.10
CA VAL A 58 -17.52 -1.70 2.27
C VAL A 58 -18.71 -0.99 2.93
N GLY A 59 -18.64 0.35 3.07
CA GLY A 59 -19.73 1.15 3.61
C GLY A 59 -21.01 1.09 2.75
N TRP A 60 -20.87 1.16 1.43
CA TRP A 60 -22.00 1.05 0.50
C TRP A 60 -22.68 -0.32 0.57
N SER A 61 -21.90 -1.40 0.72
CA SER A 61 -22.43 -2.75 0.89
C SER A 61 -23.28 -2.88 2.16
N PHE A 62 -22.82 -2.28 3.27
CA PHE A 62 -23.57 -2.27 4.53
C PHE A 62 -24.88 -1.48 4.43
N ILE A 63 -24.84 -0.28 3.81
CA ILE A 63 -26.01 0.58 3.59
C ILE A 63 -27.03 -0.14 2.70
N SER A 64 -26.60 -0.71 1.58
CA SER A 64 -27.48 -1.40 0.63
C SER A 64 -28.19 -2.59 1.27
N HIS A 65 -27.46 -3.40 2.05
CA HIS A 65 -28.05 -4.56 2.73
C HIS A 65 -29.05 -4.17 3.83
N ARG A 66 -28.83 -3.04 4.52
CA ARG A 66 -29.71 -2.61 5.64
C ARG A 66 -30.88 -1.73 5.20
N LEU A 67 -30.72 -0.91 4.15
CA LEU A 67 -31.73 0.07 3.70
C LEU A 67 -32.46 -0.38 2.42
N ILE A 68 -31.75 -0.94 1.43
CA ILE A 68 -32.36 -1.42 0.16
C ILE A 68 -33.02 -2.80 0.34
N GLY A 69 -32.63 -3.60 1.32
CA GLY A 69 -33.28 -4.88 1.63
C GLY A 69 -34.77 -4.77 2.03
N LYS A 70 -35.30 -3.56 2.22
CA LYS A 70 -36.72 -3.26 2.44
C LYS A 70 -37.46 -2.77 1.18
N SER A 71 -36.80 -2.64 0.03
CA SER A 71 -37.50 -2.35 -1.23
C SER A 71 -37.98 -3.67 -1.86
N PRO A 72 -39.26 -3.79 -2.25
CA PRO A 72 -39.83 -5.02 -2.83
C PRO A 72 -39.28 -5.38 -4.24
N LEU A 73 -38.26 -4.67 -4.73
CA LEU A 73 -37.59 -4.89 -6.01
C LEU A 73 -36.06 -4.85 -5.78
N GLY A 74 -35.51 -5.89 -5.17
CA GLY A 74 -34.08 -5.97 -4.84
C GLY A 74 -33.20 -6.24 -6.06
N PRO A 75 -32.04 -5.57 -6.23
CA PRO A 75 -31.13 -5.82 -7.35
C PRO A 75 -30.48 -7.20 -7.21
N SER A 76 -30.78 -8.09 -8.16
CA SER A 76 -30.10 -9.37 -8.33
C SER A 76 -28.65 -9.13 -8.73
N VAL A 77 -27.74 -9.20 -7.76
CA VAL A 77 -26.30 -9.37 -8.05
C VAL A 77 -26.13 -10.76 -8.65
N GLN A 78 -26.21 -10.80 -9.97
CA GLN A 78 -26.06 -11.99 -10.79
C GLN A 78 -24.60 -12.41 -10.73
N GLN A 79 -24.31 -13.34 -9.82
CA GLN A 79 -23.02 -13.95 -9.64
C GLN A 79 -22.76 -14.85 -10.85
N SER A 80 -21.96 -14.36 -11.79
CA SER A 80 -21.54 -15.09 -13.00
C SER A 80 -20.72 -16.30 -12.58
N THR A 81 -21.36 -17.46 -12.37
CA THR A 81 -20.66 -18.74 -12.28
C THR A 81 -20.11 -19.07 -13.67
N PRO A 82 -18.77 -19.21 -13.85
CA PRO A 82 -18.25 -19.74 -15.10
C PRO A 82 -18.72 -21.19 -15.22
N ALA A 83 -19.50 -21.45 -16.28
CA ALA A 83 -20.04 -22.76 -16.58
C ALA A 83 -18.92 -23.81 -16.61
N ALA A 84 -18.98 -24.77 -15.68
CA ALA A 84 -18.18 -25.96 -15.72
C ALA A 84 -18.51 -26.73 -17.01
N THR A 85 -17.51 -26.89 -17.87
CA THR A 85 -17.57 -27.66 -19.11
C THR A 85 -18.03 -29.10 -18.79
N PRO A 86 -19.13 -29.61 -19.36
CA PRO A 86 -19.48 -31.01 -19.16
C PRO A 86 -18.48 -31.86 -19.92
N SER A 87 -17.60 -32.53 -19.18
CA SER A 87 -16.82 -33.66 -19.67
C SER A 87 -17.80 -34.76 -20.06
N ALA A 88 -18.13 -34.84 -21.35
CA ALA A 88 -18.87 -35.95 -21.92
C ALA A 88 -17.89 -36.93 -22.59
N ARG A 89 -18.18 -38.19 -22.31
CA ARG A 89 -17.49 -39.44 -22.56
C ARG A 89 -17.22 -39.76 -24.03
#